data_AF-A0A0M4T1B7-F1
#
_entry.id   AF-A0A0M4T1B7-F1
#
_cell.length_a   1.000
_cell.length_b   1.000
_cell.length_c   1.000
_cell.angle_alpha   90.00
_cell.angle_beta   90.00
_cell.angle_gamma   90.00
#
_symmetry.space_group_name_H-M   'P 1'
#
loop_
_entity.id
_entity.type
_entity.pdbx_description
1 polymer ?
#
loop_
_entity_poly.entity_id
_entity_poly.type
_entity_poly.pdbx_seq_one_letter_code
_entity_poly.pdbx_strand_id
1 'polypeptide(L)'
;MLLEQESLSSYEETLIRLDYRQRLEKIARKYTRGTGLSWEDAYQIAYLKVFVAFQAGKFRQGSREQFYYWAIAVARCVIIDFVRKESLRKCQSLDDNIPGTDISLLDTIPDEFSSLDAIERADLIVKTLESIYQLDKSYHHRNYLKLWQGKVDGKTQAQIAVELGISQGEVSKRWQELLGRIAELLGLLELQEMKDNLQKIRQKKTAYNRSTKQW
;
A
#
# COMPACT_ATOMS: atom_id res chain seq x y z
N MET A 1 -6.11 10.47 -39.57
CA MET A 1 -6.68 11.53 -38.72
C MET A 1 -8.19 11.71 -38.91
N LEU A 2 -8.71 12.24 -40.03
CA LEU A 2 -10.16 12.48 -40.18
C LEU A 2 -11.02 11.20 -40.11
N LEU A 3 -10.62 10.11 -40.79
CA LEU A 3 -11.32 8.82 -40.76
C LEU A 3 -11.31 8.13 -39.38
N GLU A 4 -10.24 8.33 -38.60
CA GLU A 4 -10.16 7.79 -37.24
C GLU A 4 -11.07 8.57 -36.29
N GLN A 5 -11.14 9.90 -36.43
CA GLN A 5 -12.03 10.75 -35.64
C GLN A 5 -13.52 10.46 -35.92
N GLU A 6 -13.91 10.25 -37.18
CA GLU A 6 -15.28 9.86 -37.54
C GLU A 6 -15.65 8.48 -36.97
N SER A 7 -14.71 7.52 -37.00
CA SER A 7 -14.93 6.19 -36.43
C SER A 7 -15.08 6.20 -34.91
N LEU A 8 -14.26 7.00 -34.20
CA LEU A 8 -14.32 7.17 -32.75
C LEU A 8 -15.65 7.80 -32.31
N SER A 9 -16.11 8.83 -33.01
CA SER A 9 -17.42 9.48 -32.76
C SER A 9 -18.58 8.49 -32.93
N SER A 10 -18.55 7.65 -33.97
CA SER A 10 -19.57 6.61 -34.21
C SER A 10 -19.64 5.53 -33.12
N TYR A 11 -18.51 5.17 -32.51
CA TYR A 11 -18.48 4.19 -31.40
C TYR A 11 -18.99 4.79 -30.09
N GLU A 12 -18.62 6.03 -29.76
CA GLU A 12 -19.12 6.73 -28.56
C GLU A 12 -20.64 6.91 -28.62
N GLU A 13 -21.19 7.27 -29.78
CA GLU A 13 -22.64 7.30 -30.01
C GLU A 13 -23.29 5.96 -29.70
N THR A 14 -22.65 4.85 -30.05
CA THR A 14 -23.18 3.50 -29.81
C THR A 14 -23.32 3.19 -28.32
N LEU A 15 -22.43 3.69 -27.46
CA LEU A 15 -22.54 3.54 -26.00
C LEU A 15 -23.66 4.41 -25.41
N ILE A 16 -23.97 5.54 -26.05
CA ILE A 16 -25.02 6.46 -25.61
C ILE A 16 -26.40 5.98 -26.06
N ARG A 17 -26.50 5.20 -27.15
CA ARG A 17 -27.78 4.74 -27.68
C ARG A 17 -28.59 3.90 -26.69
N LEU A 18 -29.90 4.11 -26.77
CA LEU A 18 -30.87 3.48 -25.89
C LEU A 18 -30.90 1.95 -26.02
N ASP A 19 -30.69 1.41 -27.22
CA ASP A 19 -30.68 -0.04 -27.48
C ASP A 19 -29.55 -0.76 -26.74
N TYR A 20 -28.35 -0.20 -26.77
CA TYR A 20 -27.19 -0.68 -26.01
C TYR A 20 -27.45 -0.62 -24.51
N ARG A 21 -27.94 0.52 -24.00
CA ARG A 21 -28.24 0.71 -22.57
C ARG A 21 -29.29 -0.28 -22.07
N GLN A 22 -30.39 -0.45 -22.81
CA GLN A 22 -31.44 -1.42 -22.48
C GLN A 22 -30.92 -2.86 -22.51
N ARG A 23 -30.04 -3.18 -23.47
CA ARG A 23 -29.44 -4.53 -23.53
C ARG A 23 -28.53 -4.77 -22.33
N LEU A 24 -27.72 -3.78 -21.96
CA LEU A 24 -26.83 -3.87 -20.82
C LEU A 24 -27.59 -3.97 -19.50
N GLU A 25 -28.66 -3.19 -19.34
CA GLU A 25 -29.58 -3.28 -18.20
C GLU A 25 -30.17 -4.69 -18.06
N LYS A 26 -30.67 -5.28 -19.16
CA LYS A 26 -31.20 -6.66 -19.15
C LYS A 26 -30.15 -7.67 -18.68
N ILE A 27 -28.89 -7.48 -19.07
CA ILE A 27 -27.78 -8.34 -18.64
C ILE A 27 -27.51 -8.14 -17.14
N ALA A 28 -27.42 -6.89 -16.68
CA ALA A 28 -27.19 -6.58 -15.27
C ALA A 28 -28.28 -7.20 -14.39
N ARG A 29 -29.55 -6.93 -14.69
CA ARG A 29 -30.71 -7.51 -13.98
C ARG A 29 -30.70 -9.04 -13.97
N LYS A 30 -30.31 -9.68 -15.09
CA LYS A 30 -30.25 -11.14 -15.16
C LYS A 30 -29.23 -11.72 -14.18
N TYR A 31 -28.06 -11.11 -14.09
CA TYR A 31 -26.94 -11.66 -13.32
C TYR A 31 -26.95 -11.25 -11.84
N THR A 32 -27.59 -10.15 -11.48
CA THR A 32 -27.80 -9.76 -10.07
C THR A 32 -29.10 -10.33 -9.48
N ARG A 33 -29.97 -10.95 -10.29
CA ARG A 33 -31.21 -11.56 -9.80
C ARG A 33 -30.93 -12.62 -8.74
N GLY A 34 -31.58 -12.50 -7.59
CA GLY A 34 -31.41 -13.43 -6.47
C GLY A 34 -30.10 -13.21 -5.70
N THR A 35 -29.35 -12.17 -6.02
CA THR A 35 -28.22 -11.69 -5.22
C THR A 35 -28.66 -10.47 -4.41
N GLY A 36 -27.97 -10.16 -3.31
CA GLY A 36 -28.18 -8.91 -2.56
C GLY A 36 -27.58 -7.66 -3.23
N LEU A 37 -27.15 -7.77 -4.49
CA LEU A 37 -26.41 -6.72 -5.20
C LEU A 37 -27.34 -5.88 -6.07
N SER A 38 -27.09 -4.57 -6.13
CA SER A 38 -27.79 -3.65 -7.03
C SER A 38 -27.46 -3.94 -8.50
N TRP A 39 -28.49 -3.99 -9.34
CA TRP A 39 -28.29 -4.12 -10.79
C TRP A 39 -27.78 -2.82 -11.41
N GLU A 40 -28.07 -1.68 -10.80
CA GLU A 40 -27.57 -0.35 -11.17
C GLU A 40 -26.04 -0.29 -11.03
N ASP A 41 -25.50 -0.80 -9.92
CA ASP A 41 -24.04 -0.85 -9.69
C ASP A 41 -23.36 -1.75 -10.72
N ALA A 42 -23.91 -2.94 -10.95
CA ALA A 42 -23.40 -3.87 -11.95
C ALA A 42 -23.43 -3.24 -13.36
N TYR A 43 -24.51 -2.51 -13.69
CA TYR A 43 -24.65 -1.77 -14.94
C TYR A 43 -23.58 -0.67 -15.07
N GLN A 44 -23.41 0.18 -14.05
CA GLN A 44 -22.47 1.31 -14.08
C GLN A 44 -21.03 0.84 -14.20
N ILE A 45 -20.62 -0.18 -13.43
CA ILE A 45 -19.27 -0.75 -13.48
C ILE A 45 -18.99 -1.30 -14.88
N ALA A 46 -19.96 -1.99 -15.47
CA ALA A 46 -19.83 -2.54 -16.81
C ALA A 46 -19.70 -1.45 -17.88
N TYR A 47 -20.55 -0.41 -17.80
CA TYR A 47 -20.49 0.73 -18.70
C TYR A 47 -19.14 1.43 -18.64
N LEU A 48 -18.67 1.76 -17.42
CA LEU A 48 -17.39 2.42 -17.21
C LEU A 48 -16.23 1.57 -17.72
N LYS A 49 -16.27 0.24 -17.50
CA LYS A 49 -15.19 -0.65 -17.95
C LYS A 49 -15.12 -0.75 -19.47
N VAL A 50 -16.26 -0.81 -20.16
CA VAL A 50 -16.30 -0.78 -21.62
C VAL A 50 -15.74 0.53 -22.15
N PHE A 51 -16.16 1.66 -21.57
CA PHE A 51 -15.68 2.98 -21.96
C PHE A 51 -14.16 3.13 -21.78
N VAL A 52 -13.63 2.77 -20.61
CA VAL A 52 -12.18 2.81 -20.34
C VAL A 52 -11.41 1.85 -21.25
N ALA A 53 -11.93 0.64 -21.49
CA ALA A 53 -11.29 -0.31 -22.41
C ALA A 53 -11.26 0.21 -23.85
N PHE A 54 -12.32 0.89 -24.28
CA PHE A 54 -12.37 1.55 -25.57
C PHE A 54 -11.35 2.69 -25.67
N GLN A 55 -11.30 3.60 -24.70
CA GLN A 55 -10.30 4.68 -24.65
C GLN A 55 -8.85 4.15 -24.63
N ALA A 56 -8.62 3.00 -24.00
CA ALA A 56 -7.32 2.33 -23.99
C ALA A 56 -6.99 1.58 -25.31
N GLY A 57 -7.80 1.74 -26.36
CA GLY A 57 -7.57 1.12 -27.68
C GLY A 57 -7.71 -0.40 -27.68
N LYS A 58 -8.49 -0.98 -26.75
CA LYS A 58 -8.72 -2.44 -26.70
C LYS A 58 -9.60 -2.93 -27.85
N PHE A 59 -10.43 -2.06 -28.42
CA PHE A 59 -11.08 -2.26 -29.70
C PHE A 59 -10.37 -1.39 -30.74
N ARG A 60 -9.75 -2.00 -31.75
CA ARG A 60 -8.87 -1.29 -32.70
C ARG A 60 -9.55 -0.95 -34.02
N GLN A 61 -10.38 -1.85 -34.54
CA GLN A 61 -11.05 -1.67 -35.82
C GLN A 61 -12.26 -2.61 -35.91
N GLY A 62 -13.30 -2.16 -36.60
CA GLY A 62 -14.44 -2.99 -36.98
C GLY A 62 -15.62 -2.16 -37.47
N SER A 63 -16.73 -2.81 -37.78
CA SER A 63 -18.00 -2.12 -37.98
C SER A 63 -18.61 -1.69 -36.64
N ARG A 64 -19.60 -0.80 -36.70
CA ARG A 64 -20.43 -0.43 -35.53
C ARG A 64 -21.06 -1.65 -34.86
N GLU A 65 -21.51 -2.62 -35.64
CA GLU A 65 -22.07 -3.88 -35.12
C GLU A 65 -21.02 -4.71 -34.39
N GLN A 66 -19.80 -4.83 -34.94
CA GLN A 66 -18.70 -5.53 -34.30
C GLN A 66 -18.32 -4.86 -32.97
N PHE A 67 -18.29 -3.53 -32.94
CA PHE A 67 -18.11 -2.78 -31.70
C PHE A 67 -19.22 -3.05 -30.68
N TYR A 68 -20.49 -3.05 -31.12
CA TYR A 68 -21.63 -3.35 -30.26
C TYR A 68 -21.52 -4.74 -29.62
N TYR A 69 -21.22 -5.78 -30.40
CA TYR A 69 -21.05 -7.14 -29.86
C TYR A 69 -19.86 -7.25 -28.92
N TRP A 70 -18.74 -6.61 -29.26
CA TRP A 70 -17.57 -6.55 -28.40
C TRP A 70 -17.88 -5.87 -27.07
N ALA A 71 -18.52 -4.71 -27.09
CA ALA A 71 -18.90 -3.95 -25.92
C ALA A 71 -19.82 -4.76 -25.00
N ILE A 72 -20.84 -5.41 -25.56
CA ILE A 72 -21.74 -6.30 -24.83
C ILE A 72 -20.99 -7.49 -24.21
N ALA A 73 -20.04 -8.09 -24.93
CA ALA A 73 -19.26 -9.21 -24.41
C ALA A 73 -18.39 -8.78 -23.22
N VAL A 74 -17.67 -7.66 -23.34
CA VAL A 74 -16.86 -7.09 -22.25
C VAL A 74 -17.74 -6.78 -21.04
N ALA A 75 -18.84 -6.07 -21.26
CA ALA A 75 -19.76 -5.68 -20.19
C ALA A 75 -20.33 -6.90 -19.44
N ARG A 76 -20.71 -7.94 -20.17
CA ARG A 76 -21.20 -9.20 -19.59
C ARG A 76 -20.15 -9.87 -18.71
N CYS A 77 -18.90 -9.97 -19.17
CA CYS A 77 -17.82 -10.55 -18.36
C CYS A 77 -17.60 -9.74 -17.07
N VAL A 78 -17.63 -8.41 -17.17
CA VAL A 78 -17.46 -7.51 -16.02
C VAL A 78 -18.58 -7.68 -15.00
N ILE A 79 -19.83 -7.80 -15.44
CA ILE A 79 -20.98 -8.03 -14.56
C ILE A 79 -20.85 -9.36 -13.83
N ILE A 80 -20.50 -10.44 -14.55
CA ILE A 80 -20.30 -11.77 -13.94
C ILE A 80 -19.17 -11.72 -12.92
N ASP A 81 -18.06 -11.06 -13.26
CA ASP A 81 -16.92 -10.90 -12.36
C ASP A 81 -17.26 -10.07 -11.12
N PHE A 82 -18.04 -9.01 -11.27
CA PHE A 82 -18.53 -8.19 -10.16
C PHE A 82 -19.37 -9.04 -9.21
N VAL A 83 -20.41 -9.72 -9.71
CA VAL A 83 -21.29 -10.56 -8.89
C VAL A 83 -20.49 -11.65 -8.19
N ARG A 84 -19.59 -12.33 -8.90
CA ARG A 84 -18.72 -13.36 -8.33
C ARG A 84 -17.86 -12.81 -7.20
N LYS A 85 -17.19 -11.67 -7.41
CA LYS A 85 -16.30 -11.07 -6.40
C LYS A 85 -17.06 -10.61 -5.17
N GLU A 86 -18.20 -9.94 -5.36
CA GLU A 86 -19.02 -9.48 -4.25
C GLU A 86 -19.64 -10.65 -3.48
N SER A 87 -20.08 -11.71 -4.17
CA SER A 87 -20.59 -12.92 -3.49
C SER A 87 -19.55 -13.64 -2.62
N LEU A 88 -18.26 -13.44 -2.91
CA LEU A 88 -17.16 -13.99 -2.11
C LEU A 88 -16.81 -13.11 -0.91
N ARG A 89 -17.30 -11.86 -0.85
CA ARG A 89 -17.10 -11.00 0.31
C ARG A 89 -17.94 -11.52 1.46
N LYS A 90 -17.31 -12.28 2.35
CA LYS A 90 -17.87 -12.68 3.63
C LYS A 90 -17.62 -11.57 4.64
N CYS A 91 -18.33 -10.46 4.50
CA CYS A 91 -18.33 -9.40 5.50
C CYS A 91 -19.64 -9.50 6.28
N GLN A 92 -19.54 -9.60 7.60
CA GLN A 92 -20.69 -9.43 8.49
C GLN A 92 -20.95 -7.93 8.65
N SER A 93 -22.21 -7.52 8.78
CA SER A 93 -22.48 -6.11 9.08
C SER A 93 -21.99 -5.82 10.51
N LEU A 94 -21.37 -4.68 10.71
CA LEU A 94 -21.03 -4.24 12.07
C LEU A 94 -22.29 -3.89 12.87
N ASP A 95 -23.36 -3.53 12.18
CA ASP A 95 -24.68 -3.29 12.78
C ASP A 95 -25.43 -4.59 13.13
N ASP A 96 -24.90 -5.76 12.75
CA ASP A 96 -25.54 -7.04 13.11
C ASP A 96 -25.41 -7.28 14.62
N ASN A 97 -26.50 -7.67 15.26
CA ASN A 97 -26.49 -8.07 16.67
C ASN A 97 -25.76 -9.40 16.85
N ILE A 98 -25.03 -9.54 17.96
CA ILE A 98 -24.45 -10.82 18.35
C ILE A 98 -25.59 -11.79 18.75
N PRO A 99 -25.56 -13.07 18.31
CA PRO A 99 -26.60 -14.02 18.65
C PRO A 99 -26.82 -14.13 20.16
N GLY A 100 -28.05 -13.87 20.61
CA GLY A 100 -28.45 -13.94 22.01
C GLY A 100 -28.21 -12.67 22.82
N THR A 101 -27.78 -11.56 22.19
CA THR A 101 -27.70 -10.25 22.82
C THR A 101 -28.34 -9.16 21.94
N ASP A 102 -28.65 -8.02 22.55
CA ASP A 102 -29.11 -6.81 21.85
C ASP A 102 -27.93 -5.88 21.52
N ILE A 103 -26.70 -6.39 21.57
CA ILE A 103 -25.47 -5.62 21.38
C ILE A 103 -25.00 -5.80 19.94
N SER A 104 -24.74 -4.69 19.24
CA SER A 104 -24.19 -4.69 17.88
C SER A 104 -22.75 -5.21 17.89
N LEU A 105 -22.33 -5.89 16.82
CA LEU A 105 -20.95 -6.32 16.64
C LEU A 105 -19.96 -5.16 16.79
N LEU A 106 -20.31 -3.98 16.28
CA LEU A 106 -19.50 -2.76 16.39
C LEU A 106 -19.16 -2.42 17.84
N ASP A 107 -20.14 -2.49 18.74
CA ASP A 107 -19.99 -2.13 20.15
C ASP A 107 -19.07 -3.08 20.92
N THR A 108 -18.76 -4.25 20.33
CA THR A 108 -17.88 -5.26 20.94
C THR A 108 -16.45 -5.25 20.43
N ILE A 109 -16.17 -4.50 19.36
CA ILE A 109 -14.82 -4.38 18.81
C ILE A 109 -14.08 -3.33 19.64
N PRO A 110 -13.05 -3.71 20.41
CA PRO A 110 -12.26 -2.74 21.16
C PRO A 110 -11.46 -1.86 20.20
N ASP A 111 -11.27 -0.59 20.57
CA ASP A 111 -10.29 0.26 19.89
C ASP A 111 -8.89 -0.32 20.12
N GLU A 112 -8.09 -0.43 19.06
CA GLU A 112 -6.68 -0.85 19.14
C GLU A 112 -5.81 0.21 19.85
N PHE A 113 -6.32 1.43 20.01
CA PHE A 113 -5.63 2.49 20.72
C PHE A 113 -5.57 2.25 22.24
N SER A 114 -4.35 2.03 22.75
CA SER A 114 -4.05 1.99 24.18
C SER A 114 -3.41 3.31 24.62
N SER A 115 -4.07 4.04 25.52
CA SER A 115 -3.51 5.25 26.13
C SER A 115 -2.22 4.98 26.90
N LEU A 116 -2.10 3.79 27.51
CA LEU A 116 -0.88 3.37 28.20
C LEU A 116 0.27 3.21 27.22
N ASP A 117 0.05 2.51 26.10
CA ASP A 117 1.06 2.34 25.05
C ASP A 117 1.48 3.70 24.46
N ALA A 118 0.54 4.63 24.31
CA ALA A 118 0.83 5.98 23.85
C ALA A 118 1.73 6.75 24.83
N ILE A 119 1.46 6.64 26.13
CA ILE A 119 2.29 7.25 27.19
C ILE A 119 3.69 6.62 27.22
N GLU A 120 3.79 5.29 27.18
CA GLU A 120 5.07 4.58 27.16
C GLU A 120 5.90 4.95 25.93
N ARG A 121 5.28 5.05 24.75
CA ARG A 121 5.96 5.51 23.53
C ARG A 121 6.45 6.95 23.67
N ALA A 122 5.65 7.84 24.25
CA ALA A 122 6.05 9.23 24.45
C ALA A 122 7.23 9.33 25.43
N ASP A 123 7.20 8.60 26.55
CA ASP A 123 8.29 8.53 27.52
C ASP A 123 9.57 7.98 26.88
N LEU A 124 9.47 6.91 26.09
CA LEU A 124 10.60 6.34 25.36
C LEU A 124 11.23 7.34 24.38
N ILE A 125 10.42 8.12 23.68
CA ILE A 125 10.91 9.19 22.77
C ILE A 125 11.68 10.24 23.56
N VAL A 126 11.13 10.72 24.69
CA VAL A 126 11.79 11.73 25.54
C VAL A 126 13.14 11.22 26.04
N LYS A 127 13.17 10.01 26.62
CA LYS A 127 14.41 9.39 27.12
C LYS A 127 15.44 9.15 26.01
N THR A 128 14.99 8.79 24.81
CA THR A 128 15.86 8.62 23.64
C THR A 128 16.49 9.95 23.24
N LEU A 129 15.73 11.04 23.20
CA LEU A 129 16.23 12.38 22.90
C LEU A 129 17.25 12.84 23.94
N GLU A 130 16.95 12.67 25.22
CA GLU A 130 17.87 12.98 26.31
C GLU A 130 19.18 12.20 26.17
N SER A 131 19.10 10.91 25.84
CA SER A 131 20.25 10.05 25.59
C SER A 131 21.09 10.56 24.40
N ILE A 132 20.45 10.98 23.30
CA ILE A 132 21.15 11.57 22.15
C ILE A 132 21.87 12.86 22.56
N TYR A 133 21.22 13.76 23.31
CA TYR A 133 21.86 14.98 23.79
C TYR A 133 23.05 14.70 24.71
N GLN A 134 22.93 13.73 25.62
CA GLN A 134 24.03 13.31 26.49
C GLN A 134 25.19 12.72 25.68
N LEU A 135 24.90 11.86 24.70
CA LEU A 135 25.92 11.26 23.84
C LEU A 135 26.60 12.31 22.95
N ASP A 136 25.86 13.29 22.43
CA ASP A 136 26.44 14.35 21.62
C ASP A 136 27.37 15.26 22.45
N LYS A 137 27.05 15.48 23.73
CA LYS A 137 27.96 16.15 24.68
C LYS A 137 29.22 15.34 24.96
N SER A 138 29.08 14.05 25.24
CA SER A 138 30.22 13.18 25.54
C SER A 138 31.10 12.89 24.32
N TYR A 139 30.52 12.94 23.11
CA TYR A 139 31.20 12.61 21.85
C TYR A 139 30.99 13.70 20.80
N HIS A 140 31.35 14.95 21.13
CA HIS A 140 31.16 16.11 20.24
C HIS A 140 31.64 15.90 18.79
N HIS A 141 32.77 15.20 18.58
CA HIS A 141 33.31 14.93 17.24
C HIS A 141 32.44 13.98 16.38
N ARG A 142 31.51 13.25 17.00
CA ARG A 142 30.62 12.31 16.30
C ARG A 142 29.42 13.00 15.68
N ASN A 143 29.01 14.17 16.19
CA ASN A 143 27.83 14.93 15.75
C ASN A 143 26.55 14.06 15.72
N TYR A 144 26.30 13.33 16.82
CA TYR A 144 25.16 12.42 16.92
C TYR A 144 23.81 13.15 16.83
N LEU A 145 23.71 14.36 17.38
CA LEU A 145 22.48 15.15 17.29
C LEU A 145 22.15 15.51 15.85
N LYS A 146 23.13 16.03 15.10
CA LYS A 146 22.96 16.37 13.67
C LYS A 146 22.69 15.13 12.81
N LEU A 147 23.35 14.02 13.11
CA LEU A 147 23.11 12.73 12.45
C LEU A 147 21.65 12.27 12.65
N TRP A 148 21.13 12.36 13.87
CA TRP A 148 19.75 12.00 14.18
C TRP A 148 18.74 12.96 13.54
N GLN A 149 18.95 14.27 13.63
CA GLN A 149 18.09 15.27 12.99
C GLN A 149 17.99 15.03 11.48
N GLY A 150 19.13 14.82 10.80
CA GLY A 150 19.12 14.53 9.36
C GLY A 150 18.33 13.26 9.01
N LYS A 151 18.28 12.26 9.90
CA LYS A 151 17.45 11.06 9.70
C LYS A 151 15.96 11.32 9.89
N VAL A 152 15.60 12.11 10.89
CA VAL A 152 14.20 12.50 11.13
C VAL A 152 13.67 13.38 10.00
N ASP A 153 14.50 14.27 9.46
CA ASP A 153 14.19 15.14 8.32
C ASP A 153 14.10 14.39 6.97
N GLY A 154 14.28 13.06 6.97
CA GLY A 154 14.22 12.24 5.75
C GLY A 154 15.42 12.37 4.82
N LYS A 155 16.56 12.92 5.28
CA LYS A 155 17.76 13.05 4.44
C LYS A 155 18.38 11.69 4.13
N THR A 156 18.89 11.56 2.91
CA THR A 156 19.66 10.38 2.49
C THR A 156 21.03 10.32 3.18
N GLN A 157 21.63 9.14 3.25
CA GLN A 157 22.97 8.99 3.83
C GLN A 157 24.03 9.83 3.11
N ALA A 158 23.90 10.03 1.79
CA ALA A 158 24.82 10.84 1.01
C ALA A 158 24.72 12.33 1.38
N GLN A 159 23.51 12.85 1.59
CA GLN A 159 23.30 14.23 2.04
C GLN A 159 23.87 14.46 3.45
N ILE A 160 23.59 13.54 4.37
CA ILE A 160 24.13 13.61 5.75
C ILE A 160 25.67 13.53 5.75
N ALA A 161 26.24 12.68 4.88
CA ALA A 161 27.69 12.55 4.73
C ALA A 161 28.35 13.88 4.32
N VAL A 162 27.76 14.57 3.34
CA VAL A 162 28.22 15.89 2.90
C VAL A 162 28.11 16.91 4.03
N GLU A 163 26.97 16.99 4.72
CA GLU A 163 26.76 17.95 5.82
C GLU A 163 27.72 17.74 7.00
N LEU A 164 28.06 16.49 7.29
CA LEU A 164 28.96 16.12 8.40
C LEU A 164 30.43 16.07 7.98
N GLY A 165 30.75 16.23 6.69
CA GLY A 165 32.12 16.12 6.18
C GLY A 165 32.73 14.71 6.34
N ILE A 166 31.91 13.66 6.26
CA ILE A 166 32.33 12.26 6.43
C ILE A 166 31.93 11.41 5.22
N SER A 167 32.42 10.17 5.14
CA SER A 167 31.98 9.25 4.09
C SER A 167 30.58 8.69 4.36
N GLN A 168 29.85 8.33 3.30
CA GLN A 168 28.54 7.68 3.42
C GLN A 168 28.60 6.39 4.26
N GLY A 169 29.68 5.61 4.12
CA GLY A 169 29.89 4.40 4.92
C GLY A 169 30.06 4.71 6.42
N GLU A 170 30.68 5.83 6.75
CA GLU A 170 30.84 6.30 8.13
C GLU A 170 29.51 6.76 8.73
N VAL A 171 28.61 7.38 7.96
CA VAL A 171 27.24 7.71 8.40
C VAL A 171 26.52 6.45 8.90
N SER A 172 26.58 5.36 8.13
CA SER A 172 25.94 4.09 8.50
C SER A 172 26.53 3.50 9.79
N LYS A 173 27.87 3.52 9.92
CA LYS A 173 28.55 3.03 11.13
C LYS A 173 28.17 3.84 12.37
N ARG A 174 28.22 5.18 12.27
CA ARG A 174 27.87 6.08 13.38
C ARG A 174 26.39 5.98 13.75
N TRP A 175 25.51 5.71 12.80
CA TRP A 175 24.09 5.47 13.09
C TRP A 175 23.89 4.21 13.91
N GLN A 176 24.53 3.10 13.53
CA GLN A 176 24.46 1.85 14.30
C GLN A 176 25.11 2.01 15.68
N GLU A 177 26.22 2.74 15.78
CA GLU A 177 26.85 3.06 17.06
C GLU A 177 25.92 3.89 17.95
N LEU A 178 25.28 4.92 17.40
CA LEU A 178 24.32 5.75 18.13
C LEU A 178 23.17 4.92 18.68
N LEU A 179 22.54 4.07 17.85
CA LEU A 179 21.46 3.18 18.28
C LEU A 179 21.90 2.24 19.40
N GLY A 180 23.11 1.67 19.31
CA GLY A 180 23.62 0.79 20.37
C GLY A 180 23.85 1.50 21.68
N ARG A 181 24.47 2.69 21.65
CA ARG A 181 24.69 3.50 22.86
C ARG A 181 23.38 3.98 23.49
N ILE A 182 22.39 4.34 22.69
CA ILE A 182 21.05 4.66 23.20
C ILE A 182 20.44 3.44 23.88
N ALA A 183 20.51 2.27 23.25
CA ALA A 183 19.96 1.05 23.83
C ALA A 183 20.61 0.70 25.18
N GLU A 184 21.92 0.92 25.33
CA GLU A 184 22.61 0.77 26.61
C GLU A 184 22.15 1.77 27.66
N LEU A 185 22.08 3.06 27.30
CA LEU A 185 21.66 4.11 28.23
C LEU A 185 20.22 3.90 28.73
N LEU A 186 19.38 3.30 27.89
CA LEU A 186 18.01 2.94 28.23
C LEU A 186 17.88 1.58 28.93
N GLY A 187 18.99 0.87 29.16
CA GLY A 187 18.99 -0.45 29.79
C GLY A 187 18.29 -1.54 28.96
N LEU A 188 18.16 -1.33 27.64
CA LEU A 188 17.46 -2.25 26.74
C LEU A 188 18.37 -3.38 26.24
N LEU A 189 19.69 -3.16 26.18
CA LEU A 189 20.69 -4.09 25.67
C LEU A 189 22.06 -3.85 26.32
N GLU A 190 22.85 -4.91 26.52
CA GLU A 190 24.29 -4.79 26.79
C GLU A 190 25.07 -4.67 25.46
N LEU A 191 26.04 -3.73 25.34
CA LEU A 191 26.84 -3.49 24.11
C LEU A 191 27.40 -4.77 23.45
N GLN A 192 27.68 -5.77 24.29
CA GLN A 192 28.30 -7.02 23.92
C GLN A 192 27.41 -7.81 22.94
N GLU A 193 26.10 -7.86 23.19
CA GLU A 193 25.15 -8.60 22.35
C GLU A 193 24.99 -7.97 20.96
N MET A 194 25.05 -6.63 20.87
CA MET A 194 25.04 -5.93 19.58
C MET A 194 26.33 -6.13 18.78
N LYS A 195 27.50 -6.10 19.44
CA LYS A 195 28.78 -6.41 18.79
C LYS A 195 28.79 -7.83 18.24
N ASP A 196 28.29 -8.80 19.01
CA ASP A 196 28.19 -10.20 18.62
C ASP A 196 27.23 -10.39 17.44
N ASN A 197 26.09 -9.71 17.43
CA ASN A 197 25.14 -9.76 16.32
C ASN A 197 25.68 -9.11 15.04
N LEU A 198 26.38 -7.97 15.14
CA LEU A 198 27.05 -7.34 13.99
C LEU A 198 28.18 -8.21 13.44
N GLN A 199 28.91 -8.92 14.31
CA GLN A 199 29.97 -9.85 13.91
C GLN A 199 29.40 -11.09 13.23
N LYS A 200 28.29 -11.65 13.71
CA LYS A 200 27.54 -12.75 13.07
C LYS A 200 26.99 -12.35 11.69
N ILE A 201 26.43 -11.14 11.56
CA ILE A 201 25.92 -10.63 10.27
C ILE A 201 27.06 -10.47 9.25
N ARG A 202 28.24 -9.97 9.70
CA ARG A 202 29.43 -9.89 8.85
C ARG A 202 29.90 -11.27 8.39
N GLN A 203 30.03 -12.23 9.31
CA GLN A 203 30.46 -13.60 9.00
C GLN A 203 29.52 -14.31 8.02
N LYS A 204 28.20 -14.14 8.15
CA LYS A 204 27.22 -14.68 7.21
C LYS A 204 27.36 -14.10 5.79
N LYS A 205 27.64 -12.79 5.67
CA LYS A 205 27.90 -12.15 4.37
C LYS A 205 29.19 -12.63 3.70
N THR A 206 30.26 -12.86 4.48
CA THR A 206 31.52 -13.40 3.94
C THR A 206 31.39 -14.86 3.51
N ALA A 207 30.60 -15.67 4.22
CA ALA A 207 30.33 -17.06 3.87
C ALA A 207 29.51 -17.17 2.57
N TYR A 208 28.49 -16.33 2.40
CA TYR A 208 27.66 -16.32 1.18
C TYR A 208 28.45 -15.92 -0.08
N ASN A 209 29.36 -14.95 0.03
CA ASN A 209 30.19 -14.50 -1.09
C ASN A 209 31.33 -15.45 -1.48
N ARG A 210 31.74 -16.38 -0.60
CA ARG A 210 32.72 -17.43 -0.94
C ARG A 210 32.09 -18.61 -1.68
N SER A 211 30.77 -18.80 -1.58
CA SER A 211 30.05 -19.92 -2.21
C SER A 211 29.60 -19.66 -3.66
N THR A 212 29.80 -18.45 -4.20
CA THR A 212 29.27 -18.04 -5.53
C THR A 212 30.35 -17.64 -6.53
N LYS A 213 31.64 -17.86 -6.22
CA LYS A 213 32.76 -17.73 -7.18
C LYS A 213 33.42 -19.09 -7.43
N GLN A 214 32.69 -19.97 -8.10
CA GLN A 214 33.27 -21.05 -8.91
C GLN A 214 32.37 -21.25 -10.13
N TRP A 215 32.62 -20.44 -11.17
CA TRP A 215 32.42 -20.73 -12.58
C TRP A 215 33.55 -20.02 -13.33
#